data_AF-A0A973AB49-F1
#
_entry.id   AF-A0A973AB49-F1
#
_cell.length_a   1.000
_cell.length_b   1.000
_cell.length_c   1.000
_cell.angle_alpha   90.00
_cell.angle_beta   90.00
_cell.angle_gamma   90.00
#
_symmetry.space_group_name_H-M   'P 1'
#
loop_
_entity.id
_entity.type
_entity.pdbx_description
1 polymer ?
#
loop_
_entity_poly.entity_id
_entity_poly.type
_entity_poly.pdbx_seq_one_letter_code
_entity_poly.pdbx_strand_id
1 'polypeptide(L)'
;MRKAVWLRIYKGDEILKKENGQFKNENQLVKLIYGTLEWKNYLKGIAYNPYCKVEVEKVLDISNEKQAEIEIDADILKEVKNAFRPEKEIILTPEQIEIAELKAQMAELLGKKSNKPKKEEEEEVLVLNKDEVFNGTQPLDNLKEKYLEKFKKDVPNNKKNDEEWIKNKLNQ
;
A
#
# COMPACT_ATOMS: atom_id res chain seq x y z
N MET A 1 20.76 -6.86 22.00
CA MET A 1 21.48 -7.32 20.79
C MET A 1 21.76 -6.12 19.92
N ARG A 2 22.99 -6.00 19.42
CA ARG A 2 23.39 -4.90 18.54
C ARG A 2 23.26 -5.39 17.10
N LYS A 3 22.44 -4.71 16.29
CA LYS A 3 22.15 -5.10 14.91
C LYS A 3 22.78 -4.10 13.93
N ALA A 4 23.38 -4.59 12.84
CA ALA A 4 23.80 -3.77 11.71
C ALA A 4 22.83 -3.98 10.54
N VAL A 5 22.26 -2.90 10.01
CA VAL A 5 21.27 -2.91 8.95
C VAL A 5 21.92 -2.40 7.67
N TRP A 6 21.77 -3.16 6.59
CA TRP A 6 22.24 -2.77 5.27
C TRP A 6 21.03 -2.30 4.47
N LEU A 7 21.04 -1.01 4.13
CA LEU A 7 20.01 -0.35 3.36
C LEU A 7 20.51 -0.15 1.93
N ARG A 8 19.71 -0.54 0.94
CA ARG A 8 19.94 -0.20 -0.45
C ARG A 8 19.01 0.92 -0.87
N ILE A 9 19.60 2.00 -1.36
CA ILE A 9 18.90 3.20 -1.79
C ILE A 9 18.92 3.21 -3.30
N TYR A 10 17.76 3.33 -3.91
CA TYR A 10 17.58 3.49 -5.34
C TYR A 10 17.19 4.92 -5.64
N LYS A 11 17.83 5.52 -6.64
CA LYS A 11 17.46 6.83 -7.14
C LYS A 11 16.18 6.71 -7.96
N GLY A 12 15.17 7.50 -7.60
CA GLY A 12 13.85 7.50 -8.22
C GLY A 12 12.75 6.84 -7.41
N ASP A 13 11.52 7.01 -7.89
CA ASP A 13 10.30 6.63 -7.16
C ASP A 13 10.03 5.12 -7.22
N GLU A 14 10.60 4.44 -8.21
CA GLU A 14 10.41 3.02 -8.46
C GLU A 14 11.74 2.28 -8.65
N ILE A 15 11.74 1.00 -8.27
CA ILE A 15 12.85 0.09 -8.50
C ILE A 15 12.65 -0.54 -9.88
N LEU A 16 13.38 -0.04 -10.86
CA LEU A 16 13.41 -0.53 -12.22
C LEU A 16 14.46 -1.63 -12.37
N LYS A 17 14.07 -2.75 -12.98
CA LYS A 17 14.96 -3.85 -13.34
C LYS A 17 15.05 -3.97 -14.87
N LYS A 18 16.23 -4.32 -15.37
CA LYS A 18 16.47 -4.70 -16.76
C LYS A 18 15.98 -6.14 -16.98
N GLU A 19 15.84 -6.54 -18.24
CA GLU A 19 15.44 -7.91 -18.64
C GLU A 19 16.40 -9.00 -18.11
N ASN A 20 17.66 -8.64 -17.87
CA ASN A 20 18.68 -9.53 -17.27
C ASN A 20 18.61 -9.59 -15.73
N GLY A 21 17.60 -8.99 -15.10
CA GLY A 21 17.41 -8.97 -13.64
C GLY A 21 18.27 -7.96 -12.89
N GLN A 22 19.16 -7.22 -13.56
CA GLN A 22 19.96 -6.17 -12.91
C GLN A 22 19.15 -4.90 -12.68
N PHE A 23 19.41 -4.21 -11.57
CA PHE A 23 18.80 -2.90 -11.31
C PHE A 23 19.24 -1.88 -12.37
N LYS A 24 18.26 -1.16 -12.92
CA LYS A 24 18.50 -0.06 -13.86
C LYS A 24 18.78 1.24 -13.13
N ASN A 25 18.20 1.45 -11.95
CA ASN A 25 18.44 2.63 -11.14
C ASN A 25 19.87 2.66 -10.62
N GLU A 26 20.45 3.86 -10.57
CA GLU A 26 21.59 4.15 -9.70
C GLU A 26 21.21 3.77 -8.27
N ASN A 27 22.05 2.97 -7.61
CA ASN A 27 21.81 2.55 -6.25
C ASN A 27 23.07 2.63 -5.40
N GLN A 28 22.86 2.83 -4.10
CA GLN A 28 23.92 2.92 -3.11
C GLN A 28 23.58 2.02 -1.92
N LEU A 29 24.61 1.32 -1.44
CA LEU A 29 24.53 0.54 -0.20
C LEU A 29 25.00 1.40 0.97
N VAL A 30 24.19 1.47 2.01
CA VAL A 30 24.49 2.17 3.26
C VAL A 30 24.35 1.20 4.42
N LYS A 31 25.35 1.20 5.30
CA LYS A 31 25.41 0.31 6.47
C LYS A 31 25.28 1.15 7.72
N LEU A 32 24.30 0.83 8.56
CA LEU A 32 24.01 1.57 9.78
C LEU A 32 23.84 0.61 10.95
N ILE A 33 24.07 1.10 12.16
CA ILE A 33 23.83 0.33 13.39
C ILE A 33 22.45 0.69 13.92
N TYR A 34 21.58 -0.30 14.05
CA TYR A 34 20.20 -0.14 14.51
C TYR A 34 20.15 0.49 15.91
N GLY A 35 19.20 1.39 16.14
CA GLY A 35 18.96 2.05 17.43
C GLY A 35 19.96 3.16 17.80
N THR A 36 20.98 3.42 16.99
CA THR A 36 21.93 4.52 17.25
C THR A 36 21.38 5.90 16.87
N LEU A 37 22.05 6.96 17.33
CA LEU A 37 21.72 8.32 16.91
C LEU A 37 21.91 8.51 15.40
N GLU A 38 22.93 7.87 14.83
CA GLU A 38 23.20 7.87 13.39
C GLU A 38 22.02 7.27 12.62
N TRP A 39 21.50 6.12 13.05
CA TRP A 39 20.30 5.51 12.48
C TRP A 39 19.10 6.47 12.47
N LYS A 40 18.80 7.08 13.63
CA LYS A 40 17.67 8.01 13.75
C LYS A 40 17.84 9.25 12.87
N ASN A 41 19.05 9.83 12.85
CA ASN A 41 19.35 11.00 12.02
C ASN A 41 19.29 10.66 10.54
N TYR A 42 19.74 9.46 10.16
CA TYR A 42 19.69 8.98 8.79
C TYR A 42 18.26 8.81 8.30
N LEU A 43 17.41 8.10 9.07
CA LEU A 43 15.98 7.95 8.75
C LEU A 43 15.25 9.29 8.69
N LYS A 44 15.58 10.24 9.58
CA LYS A 44 15.02 11.59 9.52
C LYS A 44 15.49 12.34 8.27
N GLY A 45 16.76 12.19 7.89
CA GLY A 45 17.34 12.82 6.72
C GLY A 45 16.77 12.30 5.41
N ILE A 46 16.55 10.99 5.31
CA ILE A 46 16.08 10.36 4.08
C ILE A 46 14.63 10.74 3.75
N ALA A 47 13.82 11.04 4.77
CA ALA A 47 12.47 11.57 4.62
C ALA A 47 12.42 12.89 3.81
N TYR A 48 13.51 13.68 3.82
CA TYR A 48 13.59 14.93 3.06
C TYR A 48 13.98 14.72 1.58
N ASN A 49 14.33 13.50 1.17
CA ASN A 49 14.63 13.19 -0.22
C ASN A 49 13.41 12.52 -0.87
N PRO A 50 12.53 13.27 -1.55
CA PRO A 50 11.30 12.72 -2.13
C PRO A 50 11.59 11.78 -3.30
N TYR A 51 12.80 11.82 -3.88
CA TYR A 51 13.17 11.07 -5.08
C TYR A 51 14.13 9.92 -4.76
N CYS A 52 13.76 9.09 -3.79
CA CYS A 52 14.48 7.86 -3.51
C CYS A 52 13.58 6.78 -2.91
N LYS A 53 13.92 5.53 -3.25
CA LYS A 53 13.28 4.34 -2.70
C LYS A 53 14.32 3.53 -1.94
N VAL A 54 13.98 3.04 -0.75
CA VAL A 54 14.91 2.26 0.08
C VAL A 54 14.36 0.88 0.37
N GLU A 55 15.25 -0.09 0.33
CA GLU A 55 15.01 -1.48 0.64
C GLU A 55 16.01 -1.94 1.69
N VAL A 56 15.55 -2.74 2.66
CA VAL A 56 16.45 -3.41 3.61
C VAL A 56 17.02 -4.63 2.90
N GLU A 57 18.32 -4.63 2.63
CA GLU A 57 18.99 -5.72 1.92
C GLU A 57 19.26 -6.89 2.86
N LYS A 58 19.75 -6.61 4.07
CA LYS A 58 19.98 -7.62 5.12
C LYS A 58 20.24 -6.99 6.48
N VAL A 59 20.12 -7.81 7.52
CA VAL A 59 20.43 -7.45 8.90
C VAL A 59 21.46 -8.43 9.46
N LEU A 60 22.48 -7.91 10.13
CA LEU A 60 23.53 -8.70 10.77
C LEU A 60 23.46 -8.52 12.28
N ASP A 61 23.57 -9.61 13.04
CA ASP A 61 23.86 -9.54 14.47
C ASP A 61 25.36 -9.25 14.65
N ILE A 62 25.67 -8.14 15.31
CA ILE A 62 27.03 -7.70 15.62
C ILE A 62 27.32 -7.74 17.13
N SER A 63 26.51 -8.49 17.88
CA SER A 63 26.71 -8.70 19.32
C SER A 63 27.93 -9.57 19.63
N ASN A 64 28.34 -10.42 18.69
CA ASN A 64 29.49 -11.33 18.81
C ASN A 64 30.58 -10.97 17.77
N GLU A 65 31.78 -11.53 17.94
CA GLU A 65 32.91 -11.34 17.00
C GLU A 65 32.61 -11.85 15.58
N LYS A 66 31.68 -12.79 15.44
CA LYS A 66 31.19 -13.26 14.14
C LYS A 66 29.89 -12.55 13.80
N GLN A 67 29.93 -11.76 12.73
CA GLN A 67 28.74 -11.16 12.13
C GLN A 67 27.92 -12.28 11.49
N ALA A 68 26.76 -12.59 12.06
CA ALA A 68 25.82 -13.56 11.50
C ALA A 68 24.67 -12.81 10.84
N GLU A 69 24.30 -13.21 9.63
CA GLU A 69 23.09 -12.70 8.99
C GLU A 69 21.87 -13.28 9.72
N ILE A 70 20.97 -12.39 10.11
CA ILE A 70 19.74 -12.71 10.82
C ILE A 70 18.54 -12.32 9.96
N GLU A 71 17.40 -12.94 10.25
CA GLU A 71 16.14 -12.57 9.63
C GLU A 71 15.82 -11.10 9.91
N ILE A 72 15.24 -10.44 8.91
CA ILE A 72 14.92 -9.01 8.98
C ILE A 72 13.71 -8.87 9.90
N ASP A 73 13.89 -8.20 11.05
CA ASP A 73 12.77 -7.95 11.95
C ASP A 73 11.72 -7.04 11.29
N ALA A 74 10.45 -7.35 11.50
CA ALA A 74 9.34 -6.55 11.00
C ALA A 74 9.39 -5.09 11.50
N ASP A 75 9.92 -4.86 12.69
CA ASP A 75 10.08 -3.52 13.28
C ASP A 75 11.04 -2.64 12.46
N ILE A 76 12.15 -3.21 11.97
CA ILE A 76 13.12 -2.49 11.13
C ILE A 76 12.47 -2.10 9.80
N LEU A 77 11.70 -3.02 9.20
CA LEU A 77 10.97 -2.74 7.97
C LEU A 77 9.93 -1.63 8.17
N LYS A 78 9.19 -1.69 9.28
CA LYS A 78 8.18 -0.68 9.63
C LYS A 78 8.83 0.69 9.87
N GLU A 79 9.93 0.76 10.61
CA GLU A 79 10.66 2.01 10.84
C GLU A 79 11.16 2.64 9.54
N VAL A 80 11.77 1.83 8.66
CA VAL A 80 12.26 2.32 7.36
C VAL A 80 11.08 2.81 6.52
N LYS A 81 9.97 2.07 6.47
CA LYS A 81 8.76 2.48 5.73
C LYS A 81 8.17 3.79 6.27
N ASN A 82 8.08 3.90 7.60
CA ASN A 82 7.56 5.09 8.28
C ASN A 82 8.46 6.32 8.08
N ALA A 83 9.76 6.14 7.84
CA ALA A 83 10.66 7.24 7.51
C ALA A 83 10.31 7.88 6.15
N PHE A 84 9.86 7.10 5.15
CA PHE A 84 9.46 7.63 3.84
C PHE A 84 8.05 8.18 3.82
N ARG A 85 7.16 7.53 4.57
CA ARG A 85 5.76 7.92 4.69
C ARG A 85 5.48 8.02 6.17
N PRO A 86 5.73 9.17 6.81
CA PRO A 86 5.29 9.35 8.18
C PRO A 86 3.78 9.11 8.16
N GLU A 87 3.35 8.00 8.75
CA GLU A 87 1.95 7.76 9.02
C GLU A 87 1.49 9.00 9.78
N LYS A 88 0.73 9.87 9.13
CA LYS A 88 0.06 10.95 9.84
C LYS A 88 -0.84 10.21 10.81
N GLU A 89 -0.52 10.26 12.09
CA GLU A 89 -1.46 9.90 13.14
C GLU A 89 -2.68 10.81 12.94
N ILE A 90 -3.70 10.27 12.27
CA ILE A 90 -4.99 10.93 12.15
C ILE A 90 -5.61 10.77 13.52
N ILE A 91 -5.39 11.76 14.39
CA ILE A 91 -6.17 11.89 15.61
C ILE A 91 -7.61 12.12 15.15
N LEU A 92 -8.44 11.07 15.22
CA LEU A 92 -9.85 11.18 14.90
C LEU A 92 -10.46 12.23 15.82
N THR A 93 -11.20 13.16 15.24
CA THR A 93 -11.96 14.11 16.07
C THR A 93 -13.04 13.35 16.86
N PRO A 94 -13.49 13.87 18.01
CA PRO A 94 -14.57 13.22 18.78
C PRO A 94 -15.80 12.88 17.93
N GLU A 95 -16.14 13.75 16.97
CA GLU A 95 -17.23 13.54 16.02
C GLU A 95 -16.98 12.34 15.07
N GLN A 96 -15.73 12.09 14.66
CA GLN A 96 -15.39 10.93 13.82
C GLN A 96 -15.46 9.62 14.59
N ILE A 97 -15.14 9.65 15.89
CA ILE A 97 -15.30 8.50 16.79
C ILE A 97 -16.79 8.19 16.95
N GLU A 98 -17.61 9.21 17.20
CA GLU A 98 -19.07 9.07 17.33
C GLU A 98 -19.70 8.53 16.04
N ILE A 99 -19.28 9.02 14.88
CA ILE A 99 -19.74 8.49 13.58
C ILE A 99 -19.33 7.03 13.40
N ALA A 100 -18.14 6.62 13.83
CA ALA A 100 -17.69 5.24 13.72
C ALA A 100 -18.50 4.31 14.64
N GLU A 101 -18.78 4.73 15.88
CA GLU A 101 -19.63 3.99 16.82
C GLU A 101 -21.06 3.88 16.31
N LEU A 102 -21.64 4.98 15.81
CA LEU A 102 -22.99 4.97 15.24
C LEU A 102 -23.08 4.07 14.01
N LYS A 103 -22.06 4.06 13.14
CA LYS A 103 -21.99 3.14 12.00
C LYS A 103 -21.88 1.69 12.44
N ALA A 104 -21.09 1.39 13.47
CA ALA A 104 -20.98 0.04 14.02
C ALA A 104 -22.31 -0.43 14.62
N GLN A 105 -23.00 0.43 15.38
CA GLN A 105 -24.33 0.14 15.92
C GLN A 105 -25.38 -0.05 14.81
N MET A 106 -25.34 0.76 13.75
CA MET A 106 -26.19 0.58 12.59
C MET A 106 -25.92 -0.74 11.87
N ALA A 107 -24.64 -1.11 11.68
CA ALA A 107 -24.26 -2.37 11.07
C ALA A 107 -24.73 -3.57 11.90
N GLU A 108 -24.67 -3.49 13.23
CA GLU A 108 -25.18 -4.54 14.12
C GLU A 108 -26.71 -4.66 14.08
N LEU A 109 -27.43 -3.54 14.04
CA LEU A 109 -28.89 -3.51 13.93
C LEU A 109 -29.39 -3.98 12.55
N LEU A 110 -28.66 -3.67 11.49
CA LEU A 110 -28.96 -4.11 10.12
C LEU A 110 -28.55 -5.58 9.92
N GLY A 111 -27.47 -6.04 10.53
CA GLY A 111 -27.01 -7.43 10.51
C GLY A 111 -27.97 -8.41 11.19
N LYS A 112 -28.73 -7.95 12.20
CA LYS A 112 -29.78 -8.75 12.86
C LYS A 112 -31.02 -9.02 11.99
N LYS A 113 -31.16 -8.40 10.81
CA LYS A 113 -32.34 -8.56 9.93
C LYS A 113 -32.18 -9.54 8.76
N SER A 114 -31.04 -10.20 8.58
CA SER A 114 -30.84 -11.12 7.46
C SER A 114 -30.28 -12.47 7.90
N ASN A 115 -31.18 -13.39 8.24
CA ASN A 115 -30.86 -14.81 8.35
C ASN A 115 -30.98 -15.45 6.95
N LYS A 116 -29.87 -15.46 6.19
CA LYS A 116 -29.63 -16.36 5.04
C LYS A 116 -28.12 -16.54 4.88
N PRO A 117 -27.64 -17.76 4.56
CA PRO A 117 -26.25 -18.15 4.78
C PRO A 117 -25.34 -17.47 3.76
N LYS A 118 -24.35 -16.71 4.25
CA LYS A 118 -23.25 -16.19 3.44
C LYS A 118 -22.17 -17.28 3.34
N LYS A 119 -21.83 -17.61 2.09
CA LYS A 119 -20.52 -18.16 1.73
C LYS A 119 -19.44 -17.18 2.18
N GLU A 120 -18.31 -17.75 2.57
CA GLU A 120 -17.05 -17.11 2.92
C GLU A 120 -16.76 -15.90 2.00
N GLU A 121 -16.70 -14.72 2.60
CA GLU A 121 -16.06 -13.53 2.04
C GLU A 121 -15.04 -13.06 3.06
N GLU A 122 -13.80 -13.00 2.60
CA GLU A 122 -12.58 -12.71 3.31
C GLU A 122 -12.62 -11.33 3.98
N GLU A 123 -11.95 -11.20 5.13
CA GLU A 123 -11.73 -9.94 5.81
C GLU A 123 -10.92 -8.96 4.94
N GLU A 124 -11.60 -8.10 4.17
CA GLU A 124 -10.96 -6.91 3.60
C GLU A 124 -10.79 -5.83 4.68
N VAL A 125 -9.57 -5.77 5.22
CA VAL A 125 -9.06 -4.59 5.92
C VAL A 125 -8.97 -3.45 4.90
N LEU A 126 -9.86 -2.45 5.00
CA LEU A 126 -9.82 -1.21 4.23
C LEU A 126 -8.58 -0.37 4.61
N VAL A 127 -7.44 -0.67 3.99
CA VAL A 127 -6.28 0.21 3.95
C VAL A 127 -6.57 1.29 2.90
N LEU A 128 -7.02 2.47 3.35
CA LEU A 128 -7.13 3.65 2.49
C LEU A 128 -5.72 4.19 2.16
N ASN A 129 -5.10 3.63 1.13
CA ASN A 129 -3.94 4.24 0.47
C ASN A 129 -4.40 5.46 -0.33
N LYS A 130 -4.00 6.66 0.12
CA LYS A 130 -4.23 7.93 -0.60
C LYS A 130 -3.29 8.17 -1.79
N ASP A 131 -2.69 7.12 -2.34
CA ASP A 131 -1.75 7.20 -3.47
C ASP A 131 -2.30 6.60 -4.78
N GLU A 132 -3.59 6.25 -4.86
CA GLU A 132 -4.19 6.06 -6.17
C GLU A 132 -4.57 7.42 -6.74
N VAL A 133 -3.57 7.98 -7.42
CA VAL A 133 -3.74 8.78 -8.62
C VAL A 133 -4.98 8.30 -9.36
N PHE A 134 -5.90 9.25 -9.53
CA PHE A 134 -7.00 9.23 -10.47
C PHE A 134 -6.45 8.94 -11.89
N ASN A 135 -6.17 7.67 -12.18
CA ASN A 135 -6.09 7.18 -13.55
C ASN A 135 -7.53 7.05 -14.01
N GLY A 136 -7.89 7.80 -15.06
CA GLY A 136 -9.25 7.95 -15.59
C GLY A 136 -9.86 6.68 -16.21
N THR A 137 -9.71 5.53 -15.57
CA THR A 137 -10.37 4.29 -15.91
C THR A 137 -11.42 4.04 -14.84
N GLN A 138 -12.67 4.42 -15.12
CA GLN A 138 -13.79 3.96 -14.30
C GLN A 138 -13.77 2.43 -14.31
N PRO A 139 -13.84 1.76 -13.14
CA PRO A 139 -13.87 0.30 -13.09
C PRO A 139 -15.01 -0.20 -13.98
N LEU A 140 -14.74 -1.26 -14.75
CA LEU A 140 -15.68 -1.83 -15.74
C LEU A 140 -17.07 -2.09 -15.14
N ASP A 141 -17.13 -2.41 -13.86
CA ASP A 141 -18.38 -2.64 -13.12
C ASP A 141 -19.25 -1.37 -13.03
N ASN A 142 -18.65 -0.21 -12.73
CA ASN A 142 -19.36 1.08 -12.75
C ASN A 142 -19.86 1.46 -14.16
N LEU A 143 -19.16 1.06 -15.21
CA LEU A 143 -19.58 1.30 -16.60
C LEU A 143 -20.75 0.38 -16.99
N LYS A 144 -20.71 -0.89 -16.56
CA LYS A 144 -21.79 -1.86 -16.77
C LYS A 144 -23.07 -1.44 -16.06
N GLU A 145 -22.97 -0.95 -14.83
CA GLU A 145 -24.12 -0.40 -14.09
C GLU A 145 -24.75 0.79 -14.81
N LYS A 146 -23.95 1.77 -15.25
CA LYS A 146 -24.45 2.92 -16.04
C LYS A 146 -25.10 2.49 -17.35
N TYR A 147 -24.57 1.48 -18.02
CA TYR A 147 -25.17 0.93 -19.24
C TYR A 147 -26.53 0.28 -18.96
N LEU A 148 -26.61 -0.50 -17.88
CA LEU A 148 -27.84 -1.15 -17.43
C LEU A 148 -28.90 -0.09 -17.05
N GLU A 149 -28.51 0.99 -16.39
CA GLU A 149 -29.41 2.07 -16.01
C GLU A 149 -29.96 2.83 -17.24
N LYS A 150 -29.09 3.18 -18.20
CA LYS A 150 -29.46 3.95 -19.40
C LYS A 150 -30.28 3.12 -20.41
N PHE A 151 -29.93 1.85 -20.62
CA PHE A 151 -30.51 1.01 -21.67
C PHE A 151 -31.40 -0.13 -21.16
N LYS A 152 -31.49 -0.34 -19.84
CA LYS A 152 -32.26 -1.43 -19.19
C LYS A 152 -31.93 -2.82 -19.73
N LYS A 153 -30.68 -3.03 -20.17
CA LYS A 153 -30.17 -4.27 -20.74
C LYS A 153 -28.73 -4.50 -20.32
N ASP A 154 -28.37 -5.77 -20.14
CA ASP A 154 -27.00 -6.17 -19.84
C ASP A 154 -26.07 -5.97 -21.04
N VAL A 155 -24.78 -5.83 -20.74
CA VAL A 155 -23.73 -5.73 -21.76
C VAL A 155 -23.59 -7.07 -22.48
N PRO A 156 -23.64 -7.11 -23.82
CA PRO A 156 -23.52 -8.37 -24.58
C PRO A 156 -22.16 -9.05 -24.35
N ASN A 157 -22.19 -10.29 -23.86
CA ASN A 157 -21.02 -11.07 -23.41
C ASN A 157 -20.06 -11.56 -24.53
N ASN A 158 -20.04 -10.89 -25.69
CA ASN A 158 -19.28 -11.30 -26.88
C ASN A 158 -18.45 -10.14 -27.47
N LYS A 159 -18.05 -9.16 -26.66
CA LYS A 159 -17.25 -8.03 -27.11
C LYS A 159 -15.81 -8.23 -26.62
N LYS A 160 -14.85 -8.25 -27.56
CA LYS A 160 -13.41 -8.37 -27.27
C LYS A 160 -12.84 -7.27 -26.35
N ASN A 161 -13.56 -6.16 -26.19
CA ASN A 161 -13.21 -5.07 -25.29
C ASN A 161 -14.49 -4.42 -24.72
N ASP A 162 -15.00 -4.96 -23.61
CA ASP A 162 -16.23 -4.50 -22.96
C ASP A 162 -16.17 -3.01 -22.56
N GLU A 163 -15.02 -2.54 -22.04
CA GLU A 163 -14.87 -1.18 -21.52
C GLU A 163 -15.03 -0.09 -22.60
N GLU A 164 -14.27 -0.21 -23.70
CA GLU A 164 -14.33 0.76 -24.80
C GLU A 164 -15.69 0.74 -25.49
N TRP A 165 -16.31 -0.43 -25.61
CA TRP A 165 -17.63 -0.55 -26.22
C TRP A 165 -18.72 0.13 -25.37
N ILE A 166 -18.71 -0.08 -24.06
CA ILE A 166 -19.66 0.56 -23.14
C ILE A 166 -19.49 2.09 -23.16
N LYS A 167 -18.25 2.59 -23.10
CA LYS A 167 -17.96 4.04 -23.16
C LYS A 167 -18.49 4.68 -24.44
N ASN A 168 -18.28 4.04 -25.60
CA ASN A 168 -18.81 4.52 -26.88
C ASN A 168 -20.34 4.54 -26.93
N LYS A 169 -21.02 3.59 -26.25
CA LYS A 169 -22.48 3.57 -26.19
C LYS A 169 -23.09 4.53 -25.19
N LEU A 170 -22.39 4.83 -24.11
CA LEU A 170 -22.84 5.84 -23.14
C LEU A 170 -22.74 7.27 -23.70
N ASN A 171 -21.78 7.52 -24.59
CA ASN A 171 -21.57 8.81 -25.26
C ASN A 171 -22.42 9.03 -26.53
N GLN A 172 -23.23 8.03 -26.94
CA GLN A 172 -24.29 8.15 -27.96
C GLN A 172 -25.63 8.44 -27.30
#